data_AF-A0A2N5A638-F1
#
_entry.id   AF-A0A2N5A638-F1
#
_cell.length_a   1.000
_cell.length_b   1.000
_cell.length_c   1.000
_cell.angle_alpha   90.00
_cell.angle_beta   90.00
_cell.angle_gamma   90.00
#
_symmetry.space_group_name_H-M   'P 1'
#
loop_
_entity.id
_entity.type
_entity.pdbx_description
1 polymer ?
#
loop_
_entity_poly.entity_id
_entity_poly.type
_entity_poly.pdbx_seq_one_letter_code
_entity_poly.pdbx_strand_id
1 'polypeptide(L)' 'MAAPLRYPLILLAWGTMAAIYLPLLPAAGELVGAARSPAHWRALFADPQLGQALAATLVSTLLSVGGALLIALTVVAA' A
#
# COMPACT_ATOMS: atom_id res chain seq x y z
N MET A 1 24.72 1.96 30.20
CA MET A 1 24.69 0.79 29.30
C MET A 1 23.24 0.48 28.92
N ALA A 2 22.72 1.06 27.83
CA ALA A 2 21.35 0.86 27.32
C ALA A 2 21.29 -0.20 26.21
N ALA A 3 22.11 -1.25 26.33
CA ALA A 3 22.25 -2.31 25.33
C ALA A 3 21.20 -3.46 25.37
N PRO A 4 20.49 -3.78 26.47
CA PRO A 4 19.76 -5.05 26.52
C PRO A 4 18.49 -5.05 25.67
N LEU A 5 17.83 -3.90 25.48
CA LEU A 5 16.55 -3.83 24.75
C LEU A 5 16.67 -3.50 23.26
N ARG A 6 17.81 -2.96 22.81
CA ARG A 6 17.97 -2.51 21.42
C ARG A 6 17.82 -3.66 20.43
N TYR A 7 18.53 -4.76 20.67
CA TYR A 7 18.50 -5.93 19.81
C TYR A 7 17.15 -6.67 19.79
N PRO A 8 16.49 -6.94 20.92
CA PRO A 8 15.17 -7.57 20.90
C PRO A 8 14.10 -6.68 20.26
N LEU A 9 14.15 -5.34 20.44
CA LEU A 9 13.23 -4.43 19.76
C LEU A 9 13.45 -4.39 18.25
N ILE A 10 14.72 -4.43 17.79
CA ILE A 10 15.04 -4.53 16.36
C ILE A 10 14.50 -5.84 15.79
N LEU A 11 14.72 -6.97 16.48
CA LEU A 11 14.22 -8.26 16.05
C LEU A 11 12.68 -8.28 15.99
N LEU A 12 12.01 -7.68 16.96
CA LEU A 12 10.56 -7.56 16.98
C LEU A 12 10.04 -6.67 15.85
N ALA A 13 10.73 -5.56 15.55
CA ALA A 13 10.39 -4.70 14.42
C ALA A 13 10.52 -5.46 13.08
N TRP A 14 11.63 -6.19 12.89
CA TRP A 14 11.81 -7.05 11.72
C TRP A 14 10.80 -8.18 11.64
N GLY A 15 10.47 -8.82 12.77
CA GLY A 15 9.46 -9.88 12.85
C GLY A 15 8.06 -9.36 12.48
N THR A 16 7.71 -8.16 12.96
CA THR A 16 6.45 -7.49 12.62
C THR A 16 6.41 -7.13 11.15
N MET A 17 7.50 -6.59 10.61
CA MET A 17 7.63 -6.29 9.18
C MET A 17 7.45 -7.56 8.36
N ALA A 18 8.14 -8.65 8.71
CA ALA A 18 7.99 -9.93 8.05
C ALA A 18 6.54 -10.43 8.12
N ALA A 19 5.88 -10.37 9.28
CA ALA A 19 4.49 -10.80 9.43
C ALA A 19 3.51 -10.00 8.54
N ILE A 20 3.74 -8.69 8.39
CA ILE A 20 2.91 -7.81 7.55
C ILE A 20 3.15 -8.10 6.05
N TYR A 21 4.39 -8.29 5.63
CA TYR A 21 4.75 -8.38 4.21
C TYR A 21 4.82 -9.81 3.65
N LEU A 22 5.04 -10.84 4.47
CA LEU A 22 5.13 -12.24 4.04
C LEU A 22 3.89 -12.71 3.24
N PRO A 23 2.64 -12.34 3.61
CA PRO A 23 1.46 -12.71 2.83
C PRO A 23 1.40 -12.10 1.43
N LEU A 24 2.20 -11.07 1.13
CA LEU A 24 2.27 -10.44 -0.19
C LEU A 24 3.22 -11.19 -1.14
N LEU A 25 4.05 -12.11 -0.63
CA LEU A 25 5.02 -12.84 -1.45
C LEU A 25 4.38 -13.66 -2.59
N PRO A 26 3.26 -14.39 -2.39
CA PRO A 26 2.62 -15.12 -3.48
C PRO A 26 2.15 -14.19 -4.60
N ALA A 27 1.49 -13.09 -4.25
CA ALA A 27 1.03 -12.10 -5.23
C ALA A 27 2.20 -11.44 -5.96
N ALA A 28 3.28 -11.11 -5.25
CA ALA A 28 4.49 -10.57 -5.88
C ALA A 28 5.12 -11.58 -6.86
N GLY A 29 5.15 -12.87 -6.50
CA GLY A 29 5.65 -13.95 -7.37
C GLY A 29 4.91 -14.03 -8.70
N GLU A 30 3.58 -13.98 -8.67
CA GLU A 30 2.74 -13.99 -9.88
C GLU A 30 2.97 -12.73 -10.75
N LEU A 31 3.10 -11.57 -10.11
CA LEU A 31 3.29 -10.30 -10.82
C LEU A 31 4.68 -10.16 -11.46
N VAL A 32 5.72 -10.82 -10.93
CA VAL A 32 7.09 -10.70 -11.44
C VAL A 32 7.21 -11.12 -12.90
N GLY A 33 6.48 -12.16 -13.32
CA GLY A 33 6.47 -12.61 -14.72
C GLY A 33 5.88 -11.55 -15.67
N ALA A 34 4.72 -11.00 -15.32
CA ALA A 34 4.07 -9.95 -16.08
C ALA A 34 4.90 -8.64 -16.10
N ALA A 35 5.45 -8.25 -14.94
CA ALA A 35 6.22 -7.02 -14.79
C ALA A 35 7.53 -7.00 -15.60
N ARG A 36 8.12 -8.16 -15.91
CA ARG A 36 9.33 -8.25 -16.75
C ARG A 36 9.05 -8.19 -18.25
N SER A 37 7.78 -8.28 -18.66
CA SER A 37 7.41 -8.36 -20.06
C SER A 37 7.10 -6.98 -20.65
N PRO A 38 7.88 -6.48 -21.63
CA PRO A 38 7.59 -5.19 -22.27
C PRO A 38 6.25 -5.17 -23.00
N ALA A 39 5.74 -6.32 -23.44
CA ALA A 39 4.45 -6.42 -24.12
C ALA A 39 3.28 -6.14 -23.19
N HIS A 40 3.32 -6.65 -21.94
CA HIS A 40 2.29 -6.40 -20.94
C HIS A 40 2.24 -4.91 -20.54
N TRP A 41 3.40 -4.25 -20.43
CA TRP A 41 3.46 -2.80 -20.19
C TRP A 41 2.83 -1.99 -21.31
N ARG A 42 3.15 -2.32 -22.58
CA ARG A 42 2.53 -1.64 -23.73
C ARG A 42 1.02 -1.83 -23.75
N ALA A 43 0.55 -3.04 -23.45
CA ALA A 43 -0.89 -3.33 -23.37
C ALA A 43 -1.57 -2.51 -22.26
N LEU A 44 -0.96 -2.43 -21.07
CA LEU A 44 -1.47 -1.65 -19.95
C LEU A 44 -1.57 -0.16 -20.27
N PHE A 45 -0.56 0.44 -20.89
CA PHE A 45 -0.56 1.86 -21.24
C PHE A 45 -1.40 2.20 -22.47
N ALA A 46 -1.66 1.22 -23.34
CA ALA A 46 -2.61 1.37 -24.43
C ALA A 46 -4.07 1.26 -23.97
N ASP A 47 -4.31 0.80 -22.74
CA ASP A 47 -5.65 0.64 -22.19
C ASP A 47 -6.26 2.02 -21.82
N PRO A 48 -7.33 2.47 -22.52
CA PRO A 48 -7.99 3.74 -22.20
C PRO A 48 -8.63 3.74 -20.80
N GLN A 49 -8.91 2.57 -20.22
CA GLN A 49 -9.52 2.46 -18.89
C GLN A 49 -8.53 2.73 -17.77
N LEU A 50 -7.22 2.64 -18.00
CA LEU A 50 -6.21 2.85 -16.96
C LEU A 50 -6.35 4.24 -16.30
N GLY A 51 -6.47 5.29 -17.13
CA GLY A 51 -6.66 6.65 -16.63
C GLY A 51 -7.97 6.83 -15.87
N GLN A 52 -9.04 6.20 -16.34
CA GLN A 52 -10.35 6.25 -15.69
C GLN A 52 -10.36 5.52 -14.35
N ALA A 53 -9.74 4.35 -14.27
CA ALA A 53 -9.61 3.56 -13.05
C ALA A 53 -8.76 4.29 -11.99
N LEU A 54 -7.65 4.93 -12.42
CA LEU A 54 -6.83 5.76 -11.56
C LEU A 54 -7.60 6.98 -11.03
N ALA A 55 -8.30 7.70 -11.91
CA ALA A 55 -9.11 8.85 -11.51
C ALA A 55 -10.22 8.44 -10.53
N ALA A 56 -10.94 7.34 -10.80
CA ALA A 56 -11.99 6.83 -9.92
C ALA A 56 -11.43 6.44 -8.54
N THR A 57 -10.26 5.78 -8.50
CA THR A 57 -9.59 5.41 -7.25
C THR A 57 -9.17 6.65 -6.46
N LEU A 58 -8.59 7.66 -7.12
CA LEU A 58 -8.17 8.90 -6.47
C LEU A 58 -9.36 9.68 -5.92
N VAL A 59 -10.40 9.89 -6.73
CA VAL A 59 -11.61 10.63 -6.33
C VAL A 59 -12.29 9.94 -5.15
N SER A 60 -12.51 8.63 -5.24
CA SER A 60 -13.16 7.87 -4.15
C SER A 60 -12.33 7.87 -2.88
N THR A 61 -11.01 7.71 -2.98
CA THR A 61 -10.11 7.73 -1.82
C THR A 61 -10.08 9.11 -1.17
N LEU A 62 -9.97 10.19 -1.95
CA LEU A 62 -9.97 11.55 -1.43
C LEU A 62 -11.28 11.90 -0.73
N LEU A 63 -12.42 11.53 -1.33
CA LEU A 63 -13.74 11.74 -0.71
C LEU A 63 -13.87 10.94 0.59
N SER A 64 -13.46 9.67 0.60
CA SER A 64 -13.56 8.81 1.78
C SER A 64 -12.64 9.29 2.90
N VAL A 65 -11.35 9.51 2.61
CA VAL A 65 -10.36 9.93 3.61
C VAL A 65 -10.64 11.34 4.10
N GLY A 66 -10.96 12.26 3.18
CA GLY A 66 -11.32 13.64 3.53
C GLY A 66 -12.59 13.69 4.37
N GLY A 67 -13.63 12.96 3.99
CA GLY A 67 -14.87 12.85 4.77
C GLY A 67 -14.64 12.27 6.16
N ALA A 68 -13.89 11.16 6.26
CA ALA A 68 -13.53 10.56 7.55
C ALA A 68 -12.74 11.53 8.44
N LEU A 69 -11.78 12.26 7.86
CA LEU A 69 -10.99 13.26 8.58
C LEU A 69 -11.85 14.42 9.08
N LEU A 70 -12.72 14.97 8.24
CA LEU A 70 -13.63 16.05 8.63
C LEU A 70 -14.54 15.63 9.79
N ILE A 71 -15.11 14.42 9.71
CA ILE A 71 -15.93 13.87 10.80
C ILE A 71 -15.11 13.73 12.07
N ALA A 72 -13.91 13.13 11.99
CA ALA A 72 -13.04 12.94 13.14
C ALA A 72 -12.66 14.28 13.81
N LEU A 73 -12.28 15.28 13.02
CA LEU A 73 -11.94 16.61 13.53
C LEU A 73 -13.14 17.32 14.16
N THR A 74 -14.33 17.19 13.56
CA THR A 74 -15.56 17.77 14.12
C THR A 74 -15.91 17.15 15.46
N VAL A 75 -15.77 15.82 15.60
CA VAL A 75 -16.03 15.11 16.86
C VAL A 75 -15.03 15.49 17.95
N VAL A 76 -13.74 15.61 17.61
CA VAL A 76 -12.70 15.98 18.59
C VAL A 76 -12.81 17.45 19.03
N ALA A 77 -13.32 18.32 18.17
CA ALA A 77 -13.47 19.76 18.45
C ALA A 77 -14.81 20.15 19.10
N ALA A 78 -15.77 19.23 19.20
CA ALA A 78 -17.08 19.42 19.82
C ALA A 78 -17.04 19.13 21.32
#